data_AF-A0ABD2WZB2-F1
#
_entry.id   AF-A0ABD2WZB2-F1
#
_cell.length_a   1.000
_cell.length_b   1.000
_cell.length_c   1.000
_cell.angle_alpha   90.00
_cell.angle_beta   90.00
_cell.angle_gamma   90.00
#
_symmetry.space_group_name_H-M   'P 1'
#
loop_
_entity.id
_entity.type
_entity.pdbx_description
1 polymer ?
#
loop_
_entity_poly.entity_id
_entity_poly.type
_entity_poly.pdbx_seq_one_letter_code
_entity_poly.pdbx_strand_id
1 'polypeptide(L)'
;MKKNENLPAKRRTKNLQKKETDYFNSLHSTIFDISKQRTNYHKNINNNNNDDAVSNISSQFSQISVQDIQSDDDYEPVSKRTKKEFNNSLLASTLDRCGISDRQAALILNAIDVDQGNEEQPISKIRSSVRRKRATSRNSIETNVENLTFSPLTVHWDGKCVKKRDKSKVELLPVVVSSGPHEQLLFCALLNHGTGEEISDEVFHSLQKWNINDIKSMCYDTTAANTGRLNGACKSLEDKLKKPLLHASCRHHISELVLGSAFENDPAEIDIFIDFRDNKWDNIDKMKFDTASSIRKKALKTMIT
;
A
#
# COMPACT_ATOMS: atom_id res chain seq x y z
N MET A 1 -11.05 57.63 14.66
CA MET A 1 -11.85 56.86 13.69
C MET A 1 -10.92 55.96 12.89
N LYS A 2 -10.80 54.68 13.24
CA LYS A 2 -10.06 53.67 12.45
C LYS A 2 -11.09 52.74 11.80
N LYS A 3 -11.06 52.64 10.46
CA LYS A 3 -11.98 51.81 9.65
C LYS A 3 -11.70 50.33 9.91
N ASN A 4 -12.77 49.57 10.10
CA ASN A 4 -12.81 48.11 10.17
C ASN A 4 -12.64 47.52 8.76
N GLU A 5 -11.51 46.88 8.47
CA GLU A 5 -11.26 46.15 7.21
C GLU A 5 -11.15 44.61 7.37
N ASN A 6 -11.63 44.02 8.47
CA ASN A 6 -11.52 42.57 8.72
C ASN A 6 -12.85 41.82 8.83
N LEU A 7 -13.81 42.07 7.93
CA LEU A 7 -15.13 41.40 7.94
C LEU A 7 -15.52 40.46 6.77
N PRO A 8 -14.75 40.22 5.67
CA PRO A 8 -15.19 39.27 4.64
C PRO A 8 -14.71 37.82 4.87
N ALA A 9 -13.61 37.59 5.61
CA ALA A 9 -13.01 36.26 5.75
C ALA A 9 -13.79 35.30 6.68
N LYS A 10 -14.31 35.80 7.81
CA LYS A 10 -15.03 34.97 8.81
C LYS A 10 -16.42 34.49 8.37
N ARG A 11 -17.09 35.19 7.44
CA ARG A 11 -18.39 34.74 6.88
C ARG A 11 -18.20 33.65 5.83
N ARG A 12 -17.09 33.67 5.08
CA ARG A 12 -16.77 32.69 4.04
C ARG A 12 -16.47 31.31 4.63
N THR A 13 -15.76 31.25 5.76
CA THR A 13 -15.40 30.00 6.44
C THR A 13 -16.59 29.29 7.08
N LYS A 14 -17.52 30.03 7.71
CA LYS A 14 -18.75 29.44 8.29
C LYS A 14 -19.68 28.83 7.24
N ASN A 15 -19.76 29.43 6.05
CA ASN A 15 -20.56 28.90 4.94
C ASN A 15 -19.95 27.65 4.29
N LEU A 16 -18.62 27.50 4.30
CA LEU A 16 -17.96 26.27 3.88
C LEU A 16 -18.20 25.13 4.89
N GLN A 17 -18.03 25.39 6.19
CA GLN A 17 -18.27 24.39 7.23
C GLN A 17 -19.72 23.88 7.22
N LYS A 18 -20.70 24.78 7.00
CA LYS A 18 -22.11 24.38 6.87
C LYS A 18 -22.34 23.47 5.66
N LYS A 19 -21.76 23.79 4.50
CA LYS A 19 -21.87 22.96 3.28
C LYS A 19 -21.22 21.59 3.45
N GLU A 20 -20.08 21.51 4.14
CA GLU A 20 -19.42 20.23 4.45
C GLU A 20 -20.25 19.37 5.40
N THR A 21 -20.89 20.00 6.40
CA THR A 21 -21.77 19.31 7.35
C THR A 21 -23.03 18.78 6.66
N ASP A 22 -23.63 19.59 5.78
CA ASP A 22 -24.82 19.19 5.00
C ASP A 22 -24.51 18.04 4.02
N TYR A 23 -23.33 18.08 3.39
CA TYR A 23 -22.85 16.99 2.53
C TYR A 23 -22.60 15.70 3.32
N PHE A 24 -21.99 15.79 4.50
CA PHE A 24 -21.72 14.64 5.36
C PHE A 24 -23.01 13.97 5.85
N ASN A 25 -24.02 14.77 6.22
CA ASN A 25 -25.32 14.28 6.66
C ASN A 25 -26.11 13.61 5.52
N SER A 26 -26.03 14.15 4.29
CA SER A 26 -26.63 13.54 3.10
C SER A 26 -26.00 12.18 2.76
N LEU A 27 -24.67 12.07 2.87
CA LEU A 27 -23.94 10.82 2.67
C LEU A 27 -24.33 9.77 3.72
N HIS A 28 -24.46 10.18 4.99
CA HIS A 28 -24.86 9.28 6.06
C HIS A 28 -26.29 8.73 5.90
N SER A 29 -27.23 9.57 5.47
CA SER A 29 -28.60 9.13 5.13
C SER A 29 -28.58 8.11 3.99
N THR A 30 -27.83 8.39 2.93
CA THR A 30 -27.74 7.50 1.75
C THR A 30 -27.12 6.15 2.10
N ILE A 31 -26.06 6.14 2.92
CA ILE A 31 -25.41 4.91 3.39
C ILE A 31 -26.36 4.09 4.28
N PHE A 32 -27.13 4.75 5.14
CA PHE A 32 -28.11 4.10 6.01
C PHE A 32 -29.24 3.44 5.20
N ASP A 33 -29.73 4.11 4.16
CA ASP A 33 -30.76 3.57 3.27
C ASP A 33 -30.25 2.37 2.45
N ILE A 34 -29.01 2.43 1.96
CA ILE A 34 -28.35 1.29 1.28
C ILE A 34 -28.20 0.10 2.24
N SER A 35 -27.86 0.35 3.51
CA SER A 35 -27.76 -0.70 4.52
C SER A 35 -29.10 -1.38 4.79
N LYS A 36 -30.19 -0.60 4.89
CA LYS A 36 -31.56 -1.14 5.05
C LYS A 36 -32.01 -1.97 3.85
N GLN A 37 -31.72 -1.52 2.63
CA GLN A 37 -32.03 -2.28 1.41
C GLN A 37 -31.27 -3.62 1.39
N ARG A 38 -30.00 -3.63 1.81
CA ARG A 38 -29.19 -4.85 1.87
C ARG A 38 -29.67 -5.85 2.92
N THR A 39 -30.15 -5.38 4.08
CA THR A 39 -30.75 -6.25 5.10
C THR A 39 -32.09 -6.83 4.66
N ASN A 40 -32.89 -6.07 3.90
CA ASN A 40 -34.16 -6.55 3.34
C ASN A 40 -33.96 -7.57 2.22
N TYR A 41 -32.93 -7.40 1.38
CA TYR A 41 -32.56 -8.37 0.35
C TYR A 41 -32.11 -9.71 0.96
N HIS A 42 -31.31 -9.69 2.03
CA HIS A 42 -30.90 -10.91 2.73
C HIS A 42 -32.06 -11.59 3.49
N LYS A 43 -33.04 -10.85 4.01
CA LYS A 43 -34.26 -11.43 4.60
C LYS A 43 -35.14 -12.12 3.55
N ASN A 44 -35.24 -11.58 2.34
CA ASN A 44 -36.02 -12.20 1.25
C ASN A 44 -35.37 -13.47 0.68
N ILE A 45 -34.04 -13.61 0.75
CA ILE A 45 -33.35 -14.85 0.35
C ILE A 45 -33.59 -15.97 1.37
N ASN A 46 -33.62 -15.67 2.67
CA ASN A 46 -33.82 -16.69 3.70
C ASN A 46 -35.28 -17.18 3.83
N ASN A 47 -36.26 -16.48 3.25
CA ASN A 47 -37.67 -16.88 3.29
C ASN A 47 -38.11 -17.74 2.08
N ASN A 48 -37.23 -17.99 1.11
CA ASN A 48 -37.56 -18.74 -0.13
C ASN A 48 -36.83 -20.08 -0.28
N ASN A 49 -36.36 -20.69 0.81
CA ASN A 49 -35.92 -22.09 0.78
C ASN A 49 -37.14 -23.00 0.98
N ASN A 50 -37.82 -23.34 -0.12
CA ASN A 50 -38.60 -24.57 -0.24
C ASN A 50 -37.75 -25.58 -1.04
N ASP A 51 -37.35 -26.66 -0.38
CA ASP A 51 -36.36 -27.65 -0.82
C ASP A 51 -36.91 -28.73 -1.80
N ASP A 52 -37.92 -28.45 -2.62
CA ASP A 52 -38.61 -29.50 -3.42
C ASP A 52 -38.56 -29.36 -4.97
N ALA A 53 -37.74 -28.47 -5.53
CA ALA A 53 -37.76 -28.21 -6.99
C ALA A 53 -36.53 -28.72 -7.79
N VAL A 54 -35.58 -29.45 -7.18
CA VAL A 54 -34.34 -29.87 -7.86
C VAL A 54 -34.41 -31.29 -8.45
N SER A 55 -35.46 -32.06 -8.14
CA SER A 55 -35.57 -33.47 -8.59
C SER A 55 -36.19 -33.66 -9.98
N ASN A 56 -36.75 -32.62 -10.62
CA ASN A 56 -37.59 -32.80 -11.82
C ASN A 56 -37.03 -32.27 -13.15
N ILE A 57 -35.78 -31.81 -13.19
CA ILE A 57 -35.10 -31.39 -14.44
C ILE A 57 -34.17 -32.50 -14.98
N SER A 58 -33.77 -33.45 -14.13
CA SER A 58 -32.86 -34.55 -14.52
C SER A 58 -33.53 -35.68 -15.32
N SER A 59 -34.86 -35.70 -15.42
CA SER A 59 -35.63 -36.80 -16.03
C SER A 59 -36.12 -36.52 -17.46
N GLN A 60 -35.89 -35.32 -18.02
CA GLN A 60 -36.33 -34.96 -19.37
C GLN A 60 -35.24 -34.96 -20.45
N PHE A 61 -33.97 -35.21 -20.09
CA PHE A 61 -32.86 -35.18 -21.06
C PHE A 61 -32.48 -36.55 -21.65
N SER A 62 -33.21 -37.61 -21.31
CA SER A 62 -32.84 -39.00 -21.66
C SER A 62 -33.52 -39.57 -22.91
N GLN A 63 -34.29 -38.79 -23.68
CA GLN A 63 -35.01 -39.30 -24.85
C GLN A 63 -35.00 -38.32 -26.02
N ILE A 64 -33.86 -38.14 -26.68
CA ILE A 64 -33.84 -37.79 -28.11
C ILE A 64 -32.79 -38.68 -28.77
N SER A 65 -33.28 -39.58 -29.63
CA SER A 65 -32.50 -40.56 -30.40
C SER A 65 -31.72 -39.88 -31.53
N VAL A 66 -30.50 -40.38 -31.73
CA VAL A 66 -29.59 -40.01 -32.82
C VAL A 66 -30.07 -40.65 -34.12
N GLN A 67 -30.93 -39.97 -34.88
CA GLN A 67 -31.11 -40.18 -36.31
C GLN A 67 -31.65 -38.88 -36.93
N ASP A 68 -31.18 -38.56 -38.13
CA ASP A 68 -31.42 -37.36 -38.93
C ASP A 68 -30.51 -36.15 -38.67
N ILE A 69 -29.20 -36.37 -38.84
CA ILE A 69 -28.28 -35.30 -39.29
C ILE A 69 -28.28 -35.35 -40.82
N GLN A 70 -28.94 -34.39 -41.47
CA GLN A 70 -28.59 -33.98 -42.83
C GLN A 70 -27.50 -32.92 -42.73
N SER A 71 -26.38 -33.21 -43.38
CA SER A 71 -25.20 -32.37 -43.50
C SER A 71 -25.50 -31.12 -44.33
N ASP A 72 -25.44 -29.95 -43.71
CA ASP A 72 -25.12 -28.69 -44.39
C ASP A 72 -23.77 -28.21 -43.85
N ASP A 73 -22.71 -28.67 -44.53
CA ASP A 73 -21.36 -28.11 -44.48
C ASP A 73 -21.41 -26.71 -45.11
N ASP A 74 -21.38 -25.64 -44.31
CA ASP A 74 -20.77 -24.33 -44.61
C ASP A 74 -21.14 -23.23 -43.59
N TYR A 75 -20.90 -23.47 -42.30
CA TYR A 75 -20.87 -22.38 -41.31
C TYR A 75 -19.57 -22.40 -40.51
N GLU A 76 -18.56 -21.73 -41.05
CA GLU A 76 -17.42 -21.24 -40.29
C GLU A 76 -17.88 -20.03 -39.44
N PRO A 77 -17.87 -20.10 -38.08
CA PRO A 77 -18.18 -18.95 -37.26
C PRO A 77 -17.01 -17.96 -37.34
N VAL A 78 -17.04 -17.07 -38.34
CA VAL A 78 -16.11 -15.94 -38.45
C VAL A 78 -16.54 -14.87 -37.44
N SER A 79 -16.30 -15.13 -36.16
CA SER A 79 -16.20 -14.10 -35.15
C SER A 79 -14.88 -13.35 -35.39
N LYS A 80 -14.88 -12.38 -36.30
CA LYS A 80 -13.85 -11.33 -36.34
C LYS A 80 -13.98 -10.48 -35.09
N ARG A 81 -13.46 -11.01 -33.98
CA ARG A 81 -13.29 -10.28 -32.74
C ARG A 81 -12.18 -9.29 -32.97
N THR A 82 -12.52 -8.07 -33.36
CA THR A 82 -11.58 -6.96 -33.33
C THR A 82 -11.25 -6.69 -31.87
N LYS A 83 -10.27 -7.44 -31.32
CA LYS A 83 -9.62 -7.05 -30.08
C LYS A 83 -8.93 -5.73 -30.42
N LYS A 84 -9.53 -4.62 -30.04
CA LYS A 84 -8.75 -3.40 -29.81
C LYS A 84 -7.82 -3.76 -28.66
N GLU A 85 -6.64 -4.25 -29.00
CA GLU A 85 -5.60 -4.53 -28.04
C GLU A 85 -5.20 -3.19 -27.43
N PHE A 86 -5.84 -2.85 -26.30
CA PHE A 86 -5.25 -1.93 -25.35
C PHE A 86 -3.98 -2.59 -24.82
N ASN A 87 -2.92 -2.58 -25.64
CA ASN A 87 -1.54 -2.79 -25.25
C ASN A 87 -1.17 -1.60 -24.40
N ASN A 88 -1.38 -1.71 -23.10
CA ASN A 88 -1.16 -0.54 -22.28
C ASN A 88 -0.67 -0.93 -20.89
N SER A 89 0.57 -1.42 -20.86
CA SER A 89 1.42 -1.39 -19.66
C SER A 89 1.38 0.00 -19.00
N LEU A 90 1.33 1.07 -19.80
CA LEU A 90 1.15 2.44 -19.30
C LEU A 90 -0.22 2.68 -18.64
N LEU A 91 -1.34 2.17 -19.18
CA LEU A 91 -2.64 2.25 -18.50
C LEU A 91 -2.62 1.48 -17.18
N ALA A 92 -2.14 0.22 -17.20
CA ALA A 92 -2.10 -0.62 -16.01
C ALA A 92 -1.27 0.03 -14.90
N SER A 93 -0.05 0.47 -15.22
CA SER A 93 0.85 1.18 -14.29
C SER A 93 0.27 2.51 -13.81
N THR A 94 -0.41 3.27 -14.67
CA THR A 94 -1.05 4.54 -14.28
C THR A 94 -2.20 4.32 -13.32
N LEU A 95 -3.08 3.36 -13.60
CA LEU A 95 -4.18 3.04 -12.69
C LEU A 95 -3.65 2.54 -11.32
N ASP A 96 -2.54 1.80 -11.31
CA ASP A 96 -1.89 1.33 -10.08
C ASP A 96 -1.27 2.49 -9.29
N ARG A 97 -0.52 3.38 -9.95
CA ARG A 97 0.05 4.60 -9.33
C ARG A 97 -1.02 5.53 -8.74
N CYS A 98 -2.18 5.60 -9.39
CA CYS A 98 -3.30 6.41 -8.93
C CYS A 98 -4.16 5.70 -7.85
N GLY A 99 -3.84 4.47 -7.45
CA GLY A 99 -4.60 3.73 -6.44
C GLY A 99 -6.03 3.37 -6.87
N ILE A 100 -6.28 3.29 -8.17
CA ILE A 100 -7.62 3.03 -8.72
C ILE A 100 -7.94 1.54 -8.59
N SER A 101 -9.07 1.21 -7.94
CA SER A 101 -9.53 -0.18 -7.84
C SER A 101 -9.97 -0.74 -9.20
N ASP A 102 -9.95 -2.06 -9.38
CA ASP A 102 -10.41 -2.69 -10.63
C ASP A 102 -11.86 -2.31 -10.99
N ARG A 103 -12.70 -2.05 -9.98
CA ARG A 103 -14.08 -1.60 -10.18
C ARG A 103 -14.13 -0.16 -10.71
N GLN A 104 -13.38 0.75 -10.09
CA GLN A 104 -13.32 2.14 -10.55
C GLN A 104 -12.71 2.23 -11.95
N ALA A 105 -11.65 1.48 -12.22
CA ALA A 105 -11.04 1.39 -13.54
C ALA A 105 -12.06 0.89 -14.58
N ALA A 106 -12.84 -0.15 -14.25
CA ALA A 106 -13.87 -0.66 -15.15
C ALA A 106 -14.97 0.39 -15.44
N LEU A 107 -15.39 1.16 -14.44
CA LEU A 107 -16.38 2.23 -14.63
C LEU A 107 -15.84 3.35 -15.52
N ILE A 108 -14.60 3.81 -15.26
CA ILE A 108 -13.94 4.85 -16.04
C ILE A 108 -13.78 4.41 -17.50
N LEU A 109 -13.30 3.18 -17.72
CA LEU A 109 -13.10 2.64 -19.06
C LEU A 109 -14.43 2.46 -19.80
N ASN A 110 -15.50 2.01 -19.13
CA ASN A 110 -16.81 1.89 -19.75
C ASN A 110 -17.36 3.26 -20.19
N ALA A 111 -17.21 4.29 -19.35
CA ALA A 111 -17.64 5.64 -19.69
C ALA A 111 -16.88 6.21 -20.90
N ILE A 112 -15.56 5.96 -20.97
CA ILE A 112 -14.73 6.36 -22.12
C ILE A 112 -15.14 5.61 -23.39
N ASP A 113 -15.41 4.31 -23.30
CA ASP A 113 -15.82 3.51 -24.46
C ASP A 113 -17.18 4.00 -25.02
N VAL A 114 -18.12 4.37 -24.14
CA VAL A 114 -19.41 4.98 -24.52
C VAL A 114 -19.23 6.36 -25.16
N ASP A 115 -18.36 7.21 -24.61
CA ASP A 115 -18.05 8.54 -25.18
C ASP A 115 -17.40 8.43 -26.58
N GLN A 116 -16.68 7.33 -26.83
CA GLN A 116 -16.13 7.00 -28.15
C GLN A 116 -17.17 6.40 -29.12
N GLY A 117 -18.44 6.31 -28.74
CA GLY A 117 -19.52 5.77 -29.56
C GLY A 117 -19.61 4.24 -29.58
N ASN A 118 -18.92 3.54 -28.67
CA ASN A 118 -19.07 2.09 -28.53
C ASN A 118 -20.25 1.74 -27.61
N GLU A 119 -20.82 0.55 -27.78
CA GLU A 119 -21.87 0.04 -26.91
C GLU A 119 -21.37 -0.24 -25.49
N GLU A 120 -22.23 0.04 -24.51
CA GLU A 120 -21.95 -0.25 -23.10
C GLU A 120 -21.72 -1.75 -22.89
N GLN A 121 -20.60 -2.10 -22.25
CA GLN A 121 -20.29 -3.50 -21.92
C GLN A 121 -20.59 -3.77 -20.44
N PRO A 122 -20.94 -5.01 -20.07
CA PRO A 122 -21.11 -5.37 -18.66
C PRO A 122 -19.84 -5.06 -17.85
N ILE A 123 -19.97 -4.28 -16.79
CA ILE A 123 -18.85 -3.88 -15.93
C ILE A 123 -18.04 -5.09 -15.41
N SER A 124 -18.70 -6.24 -15.18
CA SER A 124 -18.05 -7.49 -14.80
C SER A 124 -16.99 -7.96 -15.82
N LYS A 125 -17.30 -7.84 -17.11
CA LYS A 125 -16.43 -8.24 -18.23
C LYS A 125 -15.21 -7.32 -18.30
N ILE A 126 -15.43 -6.01 -18.27
CA ILE A 126 -14.34 -5.01 -18.28
C ILE A 126 -13.44 -5.20 -17.07
N ARG A 127 -14.01 -5.34 -15.87
CA ARG A 127 -13.28 -5.56 -14.62
C ARG A 127 -12.38 -6.79 -14.69
N SER A 128 -12.88 -7.90 -15.22
CA SER A 128 -12.08 -9.12 -15.38
C SER A 128 -10.89 -8.91 -16.33
N SER A 129 -11.09 -8.13 -17.40
CA SER A 129 -10.05 -7.77 -18.36
C SER A 129 -8.98 -6.87 -17.72
N VAL A 130 -9.40 -5.83 -16.99
CA VAL A 130 -8.52 -4.93 -16.23
C VAL A 130 -7.66 -5.74 -15.26
N ARG A 131 -8.29 -6.62 -14.47
CA ARG A 131 -7.57 -7.47 -13.50
C ARG A 131 -6.51 -8.34 -14.17
N ARG A 132 -6.86 -9.04 -15.25
CA ARG A 132 -5.89 -9.89 -15.99
C ARG A 132 -4.75 -9.07 -16.54
N LYS A 133 -5.02 -7.93 -17.18
CA LYS A 133 -3.98 -7.06 -17.76
C LYS A 133 -3.05 -6.48 -16.70
N ARG A 134 -3.59 -6.05 -15.55
CA ARG A 134 -2.78 -5.63 -14.40
C ARG A 134 -1.90 -6.76 -13.88
N ALA A 135 -2.43 -7.97 -13.75
CA ALA A 135 -1.65 -9.13 -13.33
C ALA A 135 -0.51 -9.41 -14.32
N THR A 136 -0.78 -9.44 -15.62
CA THR A 136 0.26 -9.61 -16.66
C THR A 136 1.31 -8.50 -16.60
N SER A 137 0.89 -7.25 -16.46
CA SER A 137 1.80 -6.10 -16.35
C SER A 137 2.71 -6.19 -15.13
N ARG A 138 2.19 -6.59 -13.97
CA ARG A 138 2.98 -6.76 -12.75
C ARG A 138 3.98 -7.89 -12.89
N ASN A 139 3.57 -9.02 -13.48
CA ASN A 139 4.47 -10.14 -13.74
C ASN A 139 5.60 -9.76 -14.71
N SER A 140 5.32 -8.94 -15.73
CA SER A 140 6.37 -8.47 -16.66
C SER A 140 7.38 -7.51 -16.02
N ILE A 141 6.96 -6.76 -15.00
CA ILE A 141 7.88 -5.92 -14.22
C ILE A 141 8.81 -6.79 -13.38
N GLU A 142 8.28 -7.88 -12.79
CA GLU A 142 9.08 -8.83 -12.01
C GLU A 142 10.18 -9.53 -12.84
N THR A 143 9.99 -9.70 -14.15
CA THR A 143 11.00 -10.31 -15.04
C THR A 143 12.10 -9.35 -15.52
N ASN A 144 11.89 -8.03 -15.40
CA ASN A 144 12.90 -7.03 -15.76
C ASN A 144 13.79 -6.70 -14.56
N VAL A 145 14.48 -7.70 -14.05
CA VAL A 145 15.50 -7.54 -13.02
C VAL A 145 16.75 -6.96 -13.70
N GLU A 146 16.90 -5.64 -13.66
CA GLU A 146 18.16 -5.01 -14.01
C GLU A 146 19.24 -5.47 -13.03
N ASN A 147 20.40 -5.87 -13.54
CA ASN A 147 21.55 -6.19 -12.71
C ASN A 147 21.93 -4.93 -11.92
N LEU A 148 21.77 -4.96 -10.60
CA LEU A 148 22.24 -3.90 -9.72
C LEU A 148 23.77 -3.88 -9.78
N THR A 149 24.32 -2.87 -10.47
CA THR A 149 25.78 -2.68 -10.63
C THR A 149 26.37 -1.80 -9.53
N PHE A 150 25.55 -1.36 -8.57
CA PHE A 150 25.96 -0.41 -7.56
C PHE A 150 26.70 -1.09 -6.40
N SER A 151 27.74 -0.44 -5.86
CA SER A 151 28.46 -0.89 -4.66
C SER A 151 29.03 0.35 -3.95
N PRO A 152 29.02 0.43 -2.60
CA PRO A 152 28.54 -0.58 -1.65
C PRO A 152 27.01 -0.64 -1.57
N LEU A 153 26.46 -1.84 -1.34
CA LEU A 153 25.02 -2.07 -1.18
C LEU A 153 24.64 -2.18 0.30
N THR A 154 23.53 -1.53 0.65
CA THR A 154 22.83 -1.72 1.93
C THR A 154 21.51 -2.41 1.68
N VAL A 155 21.24 -3.50 2.40
CA VAL A 155 19.90 -4.11 2.41
C VAL A 155 19.07 -3.50 3.53
N HIS A 156 17.81 -3.19 3.26
CA HIS A 156 16.87 -2.58 4.18
C HIS A 156 15.63 -3.44 4.27
N TRP A 157 15.08 -3.55 5.47
CA TRP A 157 13.74 -4.11 5.67
C TRP A 157 13.02 -3.37 6.79
N ASP A 158 11.70 -3.25 6.64
CA ASP A 158 10.83 -2.61 7.63
C ASP A 158 9.47 -3.32 7.64
N GLY A 159 9.25 -4.14 8.67
CA GLY A 159 8.05 -4.96 8.79
C GLY A 159 6.81 -4.14 9.11
N LYS A 160 5.66 -4.56 8.59
CA LYS A 160 4.35 -4.04 9.01
C LYS A 160 3.33 -5.14 9.22
N CYS A 161 2.73 -5.18 10.40
CA CYS A 161 1.60 -6.06 10.66
C CYS A 161 0.34 -5.60 9.90
N VAL A 162 -0.18 -6.44 9.00
CA VAL A 162 -1.36 -6.20 8.17
C VAL A 162 -2.43 -7.27 8.43
N LYS A 163 -3.70 -6.89 8.31
CA LYS A 163 -4.83 -7.84 8.40
C LYS A 163 -5.23 -8.34 7.01
N LYS A 164 -5.26 -9.65 6.83
CA LYS A 164 -5.87 -10.30 5.66
C LYS A 164 -7.39 -10.14 5.67
N ARG A 165 -8.05 -10.50 4.56
CA ARG A 165 -9.53 -10.45 4.44
C ARG A 165 -10.24 -11.36 5.43
N ASP A 166 -9.62 -12.48 5.78
CA ASP A 166 -10.07 -13.42 6.80
C ASP A 166 -9.81 -12.94 8.24
N LYS A 167 -9.31 -11.70 8.41
CA LYS A 167 -8.92 -11.06 9.67
C LYS A 167 -7.69 -11.66 10.36
N SER A 168 -7.01 -12.64 9.75
CA SER A 168 -5.72 -13.10 10.25
C SER A 168 -4.68 -11.97 10.13
N LYS A 169 -3.80 -11.88 11.13
CA LYS A 169 -2.67 -10.95 11.11
C LYS A 169 -1.50 -11.62 10.41
N VAL A 170 -0.82 -10.88 9.55
CA VAL A 170 0.40 -11.29 8.86
C VAL A 170 1.38 -10.14 8.85
N GLU A 171 2.65 -10.47 8.70
CA GLU A 171 3.70 -9.45 8.57
C GLU A 171 3.97 -9.20 7.09
N LEU A 172 3.86 -7.94 6.67
CA LEU A 172 4.27 -7.50 5.35
C LEU A 172 5.72 -7.01 5.45
N LEU A 173 6.64 -7.66 4.74
CA LEU A 173 8.07 -7.36 4.79
C LEU A 173 8.57 -6.87 3.42
N PRO A 174 8.61 -5.54 3.17
CA PRO A 174 9.39 -4.98 2.08
C PRO A 174 10.90 -5.19 2.30
N VAL A 175 11.58 -5.67 1.26
CA VAL A 175 13.04 -5.80 1.22
C VAL A 175 13.55 -4.89 0.10
N VAL A 176 14.36 -3.91 0.48
CA VAL A 176 14.91 -2.89 -0.41
C VAL A 176 16.42 -2.99 -0.38
N VAL A 177 17.09 -2.78 -1.50
CA VAL A 177 18.54 -2.57 -1.54
C VAL A 177 18.82 -1.16 -2.04
N SER A 178 19.79 -0.50 -1.41
CA SER A 178 20.23 0.83 -1.82
C SER A 178 21.74 0.93 -1.98
N SER A 179 22.16 1.88 -2.83
CA SER A 179 23.53 2.31 -2.97
C SER A 179 23.56 3.80 -3.30
N GLY A 180 24.05 4.61 -2.36
CA GLY A 180 24.01 6.07 -2.48
C GLY A 180 22.58 6.58 -2.69
N PRO A 181 22.28 7.33 -3.77
CA PRO A 181 20.95 7.85 -4.06
C PRO A 181 20.01 6.84 -4.73
N HIS A 182 20.49 5.63 -5.07
CA HIS A 182 19.71 4.62 -5.78
C HIS A 182 19.09 3.63 -4.78
N GLU A 183 17.81 3.34 -4.97
CA GLU A 183 17.05 2.36 -4.18
C GLU A 183 16.26 1.45 -5.11
N GLN A 184 16.25 0.16 -4.80
CA GLN A 184 15.51 -0.85 -5.54
C GLN A 184 14.74 -1.73 -4.57
N LEU A 185 13.42 -1.79 -4.72
CA LEU A 185 12.58 -2.77 -4.04
C LEU A 185 12.84 -4.14 -4.68
N LEU A 186 13.38 -5.08 -3.90
CA LEU A 186 13.62 -6.45 -4.36
C LEU A 186 12.36 -7.29 -4.27
N PHE A 187 11.70 -7.20 -3.12
CA PHE A 187 10.53 -8.02 -2.82
C PHE A 187 9.65 -7.38 -1.73
N CYS A 188 8.41 -7.82 -1.65
CA CYS A 188 7.48 -7.46 -0.59
C CYS A 188 6.74 -8.72 -0.16
N ALA A 189 7.26 -9.38 0.87
CA ALA A 189 6.78 -10.68 1.32
C ALA A 189 5.63 -10.58 2.31
N LEU A 190 4.80 -11.61 2.35
CA LEU A 190 3.78 -11.81 3.38
C LEU A 190 4.22 -12.98 4.26
N LEU A 191 4.77 -12.67 5.43
CA LEU A 191 5.19 -13.67 6.41
C LEU A 191 4.02 -14.02 7.34
N ASN A 192 3.99 -15.26 7.80
CA ASN A 192 2.99 -15.69 8.77
C ASN A 192 3.31 -15.11 10.15
N HIS A 193 4.60 -14.98 10.46
CA HIS A 193 5.10 -14.40 11.70
C HIS A 193 6.23 -13.39 11.43
N GLY A 194 6.32 -12.36 12.26
CA GLY A 194 7.43 -11.40 12.23
C GLY A 194 8.62 -11.89 13.08
N THR A 195 8.98 -13.17 13.00
CA THR A 195 10.14 -13.69 13.75
C THR A 195 11.44 -13.32 13.05
N GLY A 196 12.53 -13.21 13.81
CA GLY A 196 13.84 -12.89 13.22
C GLY A 196 14.31 -13.91 12.19
N GLU A 197 13.99 -15.19 12.40
CA GLU A 197 14.28 -16.26 11.46
C GLU A 197 13.50 -16.09 10.14
N GLU A 198 12.17 -15.92 10.18
CA GLU A 198 11.36 -15.73 8.96
C GLU A 198 11.79 -14.47 8.19
N ILE A 199 12.10 -13.39 8.90
CA ILE A 199 12.61 -12.15 8.30
C ILE A 199 13.96 -12.40 7.60
N SER A 200 14.89 -13.06 8.29
CA SER A 200 16.22 -13.37 7.76
C SER A 200 16.17 -14.28 6.53
N ASP A 201 15.32 -15.31 6.59
CA ASP A 201 15.09 -16.25 5.50
C ASP A 201 14.62 -15.53 4.24
N GLU A 202 13.63 -14.66 4.38
CA GLU A 202 13.04 -13.94 3.25
C GLU A 202 13.97 -12.88 2.67
N VAL A 203 14.71 -12.15 3.52
CA VAL A 203 15.73 -11.20 3.06
C VAL A 203 16.81 -11.94 2.27
N PHE A 204 17.31 -13.06 2.81
CA PHE A 204 18.30 -13.87 2.11
C PHE A 204 17.78 -14.43 0.79
N HIS A 205 16.55 -14.96 0.76
CA HIS A 205 15.93 -15.46 -0.46
C HIS A 205 15.77 -14.35 -1.51
N SER A 206 15.37 -13.15 -1.09
CA SER A 206 15.26 -11.97 -1.96
C SER A 206 16.61 -11.62 -2.59
N LEU A 207 17.69 -11.62 -1.81
CA LEU A 207 19.04 -11.38 -2.32
C LEU A 207 19.48 -12.45 -3.33
N GLN A 208 19.21 -13.73 -3.05
CA GLN A 208 19.54 -14.84 -3.95
C GLN A 208 18.76 -14.76 -5.27
N LYS A 209 17.45 -14.47 -5.22
CA LYS A 209 16.59 -14.32 -6.40
C LYS A 209 17.09 -13.22 -7.34
N TRP A 210 17.66 -12.16 -6.78
CA TRP A 210 18.24 -11.04 -7.53
C TRP A 210 19.75 -11.21 -7.81
N ASN A 211 20.35 -12.35 -7.45
CA ASN A 211 21.79 -12.62 -7.57
C ASN A 211 22.68 -11.53 -6.94
N ILE A 212 22.26 -10.97 -5.80
CA ILE A 212 22.97 -9.93 -5.08
C ILE A 212 23.84 -10.56 -4.01
N ASN A 213 25.16 -10.48 -4.19
CA ASN A 213 26.12 -11.08 -3.27
C ASN A 213 26.99 -10.04 -2.53
N ASP A 214 27.06 -8.79 -3.01
CA ASP A 214 27.95 -7.77 -2.46
C ASP A 214 27.29 -6.78 -1.47
N ILE A 215 26.49 -7.31 -0.54
CA ILE A 215 25.95 -6.50 0.57
C ILE A 215 27.07 -6.16 1.56
N LYS A 216 27.16 -4.88 1.95
CA LYS A 216 28.14 -4.39 2.94
C LYS A 216 27.49 -3.98 4.26
N SER A 217 26.22 -3.61 4.23
CA SER A 217 25.47 -3.08 5.37
C SER A 217 24.02 -3.54 5.36
N MET A 218 23.38 -3.46 6.51
CA MET A 218 21.95 -3.70 6.67
C MET A 218 21.30 -2.60 7.52
N CYS A 219 20.05 -2.27 7.20
CA CYS A 219 19.25 -1.27 7.90
C CYS A 219 17.89 -1.83 8.28
N TYR A 220 17.50 -1.64 9.55
CA TYR A 220 16.38 -2.33 10.17
C TYR A 220 15.88 -1.54 11.39
N ASP A 221 14.62 -1.71 11.76
CA ASP A 221 14.06 -1.19 13.02
C ASP A 221 14.61 -1.97 14.24
N THR A 222 14.74 -1.31 15.39
CA THR A 222 15.43 -1.88 16.56
C THR A 222 14.54 -2.79 17.41
N THR A 223 13.55 -3.46 16.80
CA THR A 223 12.73 -4.45 17.50
C THR A 223 13.55 -5.70 17.88
N ALA A 224 13.06 -6.44 18.86
CA ALA A 224 13.71 -7.67 19.33
C ALA A 224 13.79 -8.75 18.25
N ALA A 225 12.81 -8.79 17.32
CA ALA A 225 12.83 -9.71 16.18
C ALA A 225 14.05 -9.48 15.27
N ASN A 226 14.47 -8.23 15.08
CA ASN A 226 15.65 -7.93 14.27
C ASN A 226 16.96 -8.04 15.07
N THR A 227 16.96 -7.52 16.30
CA THR A 227 18.19 -7.29 17.10
C THR A 227 18.50 -8.38 18.13
N GLY A 228 17.64 -9.39 18.27
CA GLY A 228 17.82 -10.47 19.22
C GLY A 228 19.19 -11.16 19.10
N ARG A 229 19.92 -11.28 20.21
CA ARG A 229 21.28 -11.87 20.24
C ARG A 229 21.33 -13.33 19.76
N LEU A 230 20.27 -14.11 19.98
CA LEU A 230 20.22 -15.52 19.61
C LEU A 230 19.48 -15.74 18.30
N ASN A 231 18.28 -15.17 18.17
CA ASN A 231 17.33 -15.43 17.08
C ASN A 231 16.93 -14.15 16.31
N GLY A 232 17.78 -13.12 16.34
CA GLY A 232 17.52 -11.86 15.65
C GLY A 232 17.83 -11.96 14.16
N ALA A 233 17.00 -11.33 13.32
CA ALA A 233 17.14 -11.36 11.87
C ALA A 233 18.54 -10.94 11.40
N CYS A 234 19.14 -9.93 12.05
CA CYS A 234 20.46 -9.41 11.70
C CYS A 234 21.53 -10.49 11.81
N LYS A 235 21.57 -11.17 12.95
CA LYS A 235 22.54 -12.24 13.21
C LYS A 235 22.32 -13.42 12.26
N SER A 236 21.07 -13.86 12.12
CA SER A 236 20.72 -14.95 11.22
C SER A 236 21.10 -14.64 9.76
N LEU A 237 21.00 -13.37 9.34
CA LEU A 237 21.36 -12.94 7.99
C LEU A 237 22.88 -12.97 7.79
N GLU A 238 23.67 -12.49 8.75
CA GLU A 238 25.13 -12.59 8.73
C GLU A 238 25.60 -14.06 8.69
N ASP A 239 24.97 -14.94 9.48
CA ASP A 239 25.25 -16.37 9.51
C ASP A 239 24.99 -17.02 8.14
N LYS A 240 23.87 -16.67 7.49
CA LYS A 240 23.52 -17.15 6.13
C LYS A 240 24.49 -16.64 5.07
N LEU A 241 24.89 -15.37 5.15
CA LEU A 241 25.84 -14.75 4.22
C LEU A 241 27.30 -15.12 4.52
N LYS A 242 27.56 -15.74 5.69
CA LYS A 242 28.89 -16.08 6.21
C LYS A 242 29.84 -14.89 6.22
N LYS A 243 29.30 -13.71 6.53
CA LYS A 243 30.02 -12.44 6.43
C LYS A 243 29.45 -11.43 7.42
N PRO A 244 30.31 -10.70 8.15
CA PRO A 244 29.87 -9.59 8.98
C PRO A 244 29.39 -8.42 8.11
N LEU A 245 28.30 -7.78 8.53
CA LEU A 245 27.72 -6.62 7.88
C LEU A 245 27.77 -5.41 8.81
N LEU A 246 27.82 -4.21 8.23
CA LEU A 246 27.66 -3.00 9.02
C LEU A 246 26.17 -2.84 9.44
N HIS A 247 25.94 -2.78 10.74
CA HIS A 247 24.62 -2.56 11.33
C HIS A 247 24.25 -1.07 11.31
N ALA A 248 23.28 -0.69 10.49
CA ALA A 248 22.74 0.65 10.41
C ALA A 248 21.31 0.69 10.98
N SER A 249 21.19 0.69 12.31
CA SER A 249 19.87 0.76 12.96
C SER A 249 19.07 1.99 12.49
N CYS A 250 17.77 1.78 12.23
CA CYS A 250 16.91 2.77 11.62
C CYS A 250 16.77 4.02 12.50
N ARG A 251 17.31 5.15 12.03
CA ARG A 251 17.24 6.44 12.74
C ARG A 251 15.81 6.96 12.87
N HIS A 252 14.93 6.64 11.92
CA HIS A 252 13.53 7.02 11.99
C HIS A 252 12.87 6.33 13.20
N HIS A 253 13.03 5.02 13.29
CA HIS A 253 12.49 4.24 14.40
C HIS A 253 13.06 4.71 15.76
N ILE A 254 14.37 4.97 15.84
CA ILE A 254 14.97 5.53 17.06
C ILE A 254 14.34 6.89 17.42
N SER A 255 14.13 7.76 16.43
CA SER A 255 13.53 9.08 16.66
C SER A 255 12.06 8.96 17.10
N GLU A 256 11.31 8.03 16.52
CA GLU A 256 9.95 7.70 16.93
C GLU A 256 9.90 7.24 18.38
N LEU A 257 10.79 6.33 18.80
CA LEU A 257 10.87 5.87 20.19
C LEU A 257 11.17 7.01 21.17
N VAL A 258 12.12 7.89 20.84
CA VAL A 258 12.48 9.04 21.68
C VAL A 258 11.31 10.01 21.80
N LEU A 259 10.65 10.32 20.68
CA LEU A 259 9.50 11.21 20.68
C LEU A 259 8.31 10.59 21.42
N GLY A 260 7.98 9.32 21.15
CA GLY A 260 6.94 8.57 21.85
C GLY A 260 7.15 8.58 23.35
N SER A 261 8.38 8.29 23.80
CA SER A 261 8.75 8.33 25.22
C SER A 261 8.55 9.71 25.85
N ALA A 262 8.77 10.79 25.10
CA ALA A 262 8.57 12.15 25.59
C ALA A 262 7.09 12.55 25.72
N PHE A 263 6.17 11.88 25.02
CA PHE A 263 4.73 12.17 25.06
C PHE A 263 3.90 11.15 25.86
N GLU A 264 4.39 9.92 26.01
CA GLU A 264 3.75 8.88 26.84
C GLU A 264 4.01 9.07 28.33
N ASN A 265 5.18 9.62 28.68
CA ASN A 265 5.43 10.16 30.00
C ASN A 265 4.96 11.62 29.98
N ASP A 266 4.20 12.08 30.99
CA ASP A 266 3.94 13.51 31.12
C ASP A 266 5.30 14.21 31.22
N PRO A 267 5.69 15.08 30.26
CA PRO A 267 6.96 15.79 30.32
C PRO A 267 7.11 16.57 31.63
N ALA A 268 6.00 16.86 32.32
CA ALA A 268 5.98 17.51 33.63
C ALA A 268 6.48 16.62 34.79
N GLU A 269 6.61 15.31 34.60
CA GLU A 269 6.99 14.34 35.66
C GLU A 269 8.40 13.75 35.49
N ILE A 270 9.10 14.06 34.39
CA ILE A 270 10.48 13.59 34.19
C ILE A 270 11.43 14.57 34.89
N ASP A 271 12.25 14.08 35.81
CA ASP A 271 13.18 14.89 36.62
C ASP A 271 14.04 15.88 35.81
N ILE A 272 14.50 15.49 34.61
CA ILE A 272 15.30 16.38 33.76
C ILE A 272 14.49 17.58 33.26
N PHE A 273 13.20 17.41 32.97
CA PHE A 273 12.32 18.48 32.52
C PHE A 273 11.78 19.29 33.69
N ILE A 274 11.58 18.67 34.87
CA ILE A 274 11.27 19.38 36.13
C ILE A 274 12.44 20.29 36.52
N ASP A 275 13.66 19.76 36.60
CA ASP A 275 14.86 20.54 36.93
C ASP A 275 15.14 21.63 35.88
N PHE A 276 14.91 21.31 34.60
CA PHE A 276 15.03 22.30 33.54
C PHE A 276 14.01 23.44 33.69
N ARG A 277 12.74 23.11 33.93
CA ARG A 277 11.64 24.08 34.10
C ARG A 277 11.82 24.92 35.37
N ASP A 278 12.08 24.27 36.50
CA ASP A 278 11.98 24.89 37.83
C ASP A 278 13.29 25.56 38.26
N ASN A 279 14.46 25.06 37.80
CA ASN A 279 15.76 25.56 38.27
C ASN A 279 16.62 26.20 37.16
N LYS A 280 16.49 25.77 35.91
CA LYS A 280 17.41 26.20 34.83
C LYS A 280 16.80 27.21 33.86
N TRP A 281 15.49 27.19 33.62
CA TRP A 281 14.84 27.99 32.59
C TRP A 281 15.09 29.50 32.73
N ASP A 282 15.03 30.01 33.95
CA ASP A 282 15.24 31.44 34.22
C ASP A 282 16.71 31.86 34.12
N ASN A 283 17.63 30.91 34.22
CA ASN A 283 19.08 31.13 34.13
C ASN A 283 19.64 31.00 32.70
N ILE A 284 18.80 30.61 31.73
CA ILE A 284 19.20 30.53 30.32
C ILE A 284 19.08 31.91 29.68
N ASP A 285 20.17 32.39 29.11
CA ASP A 285 20.20 33.61 28.32
C ASP A 285 19.44 33.40 26.99
N LYS A 286 18.17 33.83 26.99
CA LYS A 286 17.24 33.72 25.86
C LYS A 286 17.66 34.58 24.66
N MET A 287 18.66 35.45 24.80
CA MET A 287 19.16 36.31 23.73
C MET A 287 20.43 35.73 23.07
N LYS A 288 21.01 34.67 23.63
CA LYS A 288 22.27 34.08 23.19
C LYS A 288 22.08 32.70 22.57
N PHE A 289 21.19 32.60 21.57
CA PHE A 289 21.08 31.41 20.73
C PHE A 289 21.45 31.73 19.28
N ASP A 290 22.27 30.87 18.69
CA ASP A 290 22.51 30.90 17.25
C ASP A 290 21.44 30.03 16.58
N THR A 291 20.68 30.60 15.64
CA THR A 291 19.76 29.81 14.83
C THR A 291 20.55 28.84 13.95
N ALA A 292 19.97 27.68 13.60
CA ALA A 292 20.62 26.73 12.68
C ALA A 292 21.05 27.39 11.34
N SER A 293 20.31 28.40 10.89
CA SER A 293 20.67 29.23 9.73
C SER A 293 21.88 30.13 9.97
N SER A 294 22.04 30.70 11.17
CA SER A 294 23.24 31.47 11.60
C SER A 294 24.48 30.59 11.58
N ILE A 295 24.38 29.39 12.17
CA ILE A 295 25.47 28.41 12.26
C ILE A 295 25.90 27.96 10.86
N ARG A 296 24.94 27.62 9.99
CA ARG A 296 25.21 27.20 8.61
C ARG A 296 25.90 28.30 7.80
N LYS A 297 25.50 29.56 7.96
CA LYS A 297 26.14 30.71 7.31
C LYS A 297 27.56 30.95 7.84
N LYS A 298 27.79 30.82 9.15
CA LYS A 298 29.15 30.88 9.73
C LYS A 298 30.04 29.78 9.15
N ALA A 299 29.59 28.53 9.17
CA ALA A 299 30.34 27.39 8.66
C ALA A 299 30.69 27.51 7.16
N LEU A 300 29.75 28.01 6.34
CA LEU A 300 29.99 28.28 4.92
C LEU A 300 31.02 29.40 4.72
N LYS A 301 31.05 30.41 5.60
CA LYS A 301 32.04 31.49 5.54
C LYS A 301 33.45 31.01 5.87
N THR A 302 33.59 30.12 6.85
CA THR A 302 34.89 29.57 7.27
C THR A 302 35.47 28.56 6.27
N MET A 303 34.64 28.00 5.38
CA MET A 303 35.11 27.08 4.32
C MET A 303 35.60 27.81 3.05
N ILE A 304 35.35 29.11 2.92
CA ILE A 304 35.67 29.91 1.73
C ILE A 304 36.91 30.82 1.95
N THR A 305 37.44 30.86 3.17
CA THR A 305 38.74 31.48 3.55
C THR A 305 39.77 30.41 3.83
#